data_AF-A0AAV0E9U6-F1
#
_entry.id   AF-A0AAV0E9U6-F1
#
_cell.length_a   1.000
_cell.length_b   1.000
_cell.length_c   1.000
_cell.angle_alpha   90.00
_cell.angle_beta   90.00
_cell.angle_gamma   90.00
#
_symmetry.space_group_name_H-M   'P 1'
#
loop_
_entity.id
_entity.type
_entity.pdbx_description
1 polymer ?
#
loop_
_entity_poly.entity_id
_entity_poly.type
_entity_poly.pdbx_seq_one_letter_code
_entity_poly.pdbx_strand_id
1 'polypeptide(L)'
;MRTRIWRKDVQNDGNIPPVWWFSDHILILLKQEPEIAKLAGLYLKFLIPGLFAYGFLQNLLKFMQTQRVILPLVLSSIVPLSIQVFLTYVLVQLTSLGFAGAPLAASISLWISFFMLGFYVLYSENFKNTWEGFSSESFAYLYTTMKLALTSAAMVCMEYWAFELLVLLAGIMPNSEITTSLIGICLNTEAIAFMIAIGLNASASTRVSNELGAGKPERAKQAVAVTFMLCVLVISATALCLIIGHNVWAGLFSDSSVVISKFGSMAPFLVISIMFDFFQGIFHI
;
A
#
# COMPACT_ATOMS: atom_id res chain seq x y z
N MET A 1 -33.52 29.04 16.68
CA MET A 1 -32.86 29.30 15.38
C MET A 1 -32.39 27.96 14.79
N ARG A 2 -33.32 27.26 14.14
CA ARG A 2 -33.11 26.01 13.41
C ARG A 2 -33.64 26.29 12.02
N THR A 3 -32.82 26.20 10.97
CA THR A 3 -33.27 25.94 9.59
C THR A 3 -32.12 25.87 8.59
N ARG A 4 -32.21 24.86 7.72
CA ARG A 4 -31.87 24.87 6.28
C ARG A 4 -30.38 24.86 5.88
N ILE A 5 -29.80 23.67 5.81
CA ILE A 5 -28.72 23.32 4.85
C ILE A 5 -28.93 21.89 4.28
N TRP A 6 -30.18 21.53 3.97
CA TRP A 6 -30.51 20.21 3.36
C TRP A 6 -31.46 20.38 2.17
N ARG A 7 -31.03 21.14 1.16
CA ARG A 7 -31.47 20.96 -0.23
C ARG A 7 -30.68 21.89 -1.14
N LYS A 8 -29.92 21.31 -2.08
CA LYS A 8 -29.78 21.77 -3.45
C LYS A 8 -29.17 20.63 -4.27
N ASP A 9 -30.07 19.96 -4.98
CA ASP A 9 -29.94 19.57 -6.39
C ASP A 9 -28.60 18.94 -6.82
N VAL A 10 -28.54 17.61 -6.80
CA VAL A 10 -27.60 16.86 -7.62
C VAL A 10 -28.24 16.69 -8.99
N GLN A 11 -27.89 17.60 -9.88
CA GLN A 11 -28.20 17.54 -11.30
C GLN A 11 -27.35 16.42 -11.93
N ASN A 12 -28.01 15.53 -12.65
CA ASN A 12 -27.39 14.54 -13.53
C ASN A 12 -26.56 15.26 -14.59
N ASP A 13 -25.24 15.11 -14.52
CA ASP A 13 -24.36 15.28 -15.67
C ASP A 13 -23.58 13.98 -15.89
N GLY A 14 -23.78 13.40 -17.07
CA GLY A 14 -23.06 12.23 -17.56
C GLY A 14 -21.60 12.57 -17.80
N ASN A 15 -20.78 12.35 -16.78
CA ASN A 15 -19.33 12.20 -16.87
C ASN A 15 -18.98 11.04 -15.93
N ILE A 16 -18.30 10.01 -16.43
CA ILE A 16 -17.84 8.89 -15.58
C ILE A 16 -17.00 9.51 -14.46
N PRO A 17 -17.46 9.46 -13.20
CA PRO A 17 -16.75 10.19 -12.19
C PRO A 17 -15.62 9.34 -11.59
N PRO A 18 -14.61 9.99 -10.97
CA PRO A 18 -13.68 9.27 -10.12
C PRO A 18 -14.48 8.53 -9.04
N VAL A 19 -14.34 7.20 -8.98
CA VAL A 19 -15.08 6.30 -8.08
C VAL A 19 -15.05 6.79 -6.62
N TRP A 20 -13.93 7.37 -6.20
CA TRP A 20 -13.72 7.92 -4.86
C TRP A 20 -14.58 9.15 -4.54
N TRP A 21 -14.89 9.97 -5.55
CA TRP A 21 -15.70 11.17 -5.34
C TRP A 21 -17.17 10.84 -5.03
N PHE A 22 -17.69 9.73 -5.58
CA PHE A 22 -19.07 9.28 -5.40
C PHE A 22 -19.18 8.07 -4.47
N SER A 23 -18.15 7.80 -3.67
CA SER A 23 -18.12 6.62 -2.81
C SER A 23 -19.23 6.59 -1.77
N ASP A 24 -19.65 7.76 -1.26
CA ASP A 24 -20.84 7.86 -0.40
C ASP A 24 -22.10 7.33 -1.10
N HIS A 25 -22.36 7.73 -2.34
CA HIS A 25 -23.51 7.25 -3.11
C HIS A 25 -23.40 5.77 -3.45
N ILE A 26 -22.21 5.29 -3.83
CA ILE A 26 -21.97 3.88 -4.15
C ILE A 26 -22.21 3.02 -2.91
N LEU A 27 -21.71 3.41 -1.74
CA LEU A 27 -21.91 2.66 -0.49
C LEU A 27 -23.38 2.63 -0.08
N ILE A 28 -24.12 3.74 -0.24
CA ILE A 28 -25.57 3.77 -0.01
C ILE A 28 -26.29 2.82 -0.97
N LEU A 29 -25.88 2.77 -2.25
CA LEU A 29 -26.44 1.85 -3.24
C LEU A 29 -26.17 0.38 -2.85
N LEU A 30 -25.01 0.10 -2.25
CA LEU A 30 -24.65 -1.18 -1.66
C LEU A 30 -25.32 -1.44 -0.29
N LYS A 31 -26.31 -0.64 0.08
CA LYS A 31 -27.12 -0.74 1.31
C LYS A 31 -26.32 -0.55 2.61
N GLN A 32 -25.19 0.15 2.55
CA GLN A 32 -24.51 0.61 3.77
C GLN A 32 -25.32 1.68 4.48
N GLU A 33 -25.12 1.78 5.79
CA GLU A 33 -25.78 2.81 6.60
C GLU A 33 -25.43 4.21 6.07
N PRO A 34 -26.42 5.10 5.83
CA PRO A 34 -26.17 6.40 5.20
C PRO A 34 -25.17 7.28 5.95
N GLU A 35 -25.10 7.18 7.28
CA GLU A 35 -24.14 7.94 8.08
C GLU A 35 -22.71 7.45 7.87
N ILE A 36 -22.49 6.13 7.93
CA ILE A 36 -21.18 5.50 7.68
C ILE A 36 -20.73 5.77 6.24
N ALA A 37 -21.62 5.62 5.27
CA ALA A 37 -21.32 5.88 3.86
C ALA A 37 -20.88 7.33 3.61
N LYS A 38 -21.55 8.31 4.24
CA LYS A 38 -21.16 9.73 4.15
C LYS A 38 -19.79 9.99 4.79
N LEU A 39 -19.49 9.39 5.94
CA LEU A 39 -18.19 9.53 6.60
C LEU A 39 -17.07 8.92 5.75
N ALA A 40 -17.28 7.72 5.21
CA ALA A 40 -16.33 7.06 4.30
C ALA A 40 -16.10 7.88 3.02
N GLY A 41 -17.17 8.39 2.41
CA GLY A 41 -17.07 9.27 1.24
C GLY A 41 -16.32 10.57 1.55
N LEU A 42 -16.55 11.19 2.71
CA LEU A 42 -15.78 12.36 3.14
C LEU A 42 -14.30 12.03 3.30
N TYR A 43 -13.99 10.91 3.97
CA TYR A 43 -12.61 10.46 4.16
C TYR A 43 -11.88 10.28 2.82
N LEU A 44 -12.51 9.58 1.87
CA LEU A 44 -11.95 9.34 0.53
C LEU A 44 -11.74 10.64 -0.25
N LYS A 45 -12.68 11.59 -0.18
CA LYS A 45 -12.54 12.90 -0.85
C LYS A 45 -11.28 13.66 -0.39
N PHE A 46 -10.95 13.61 0.90
CA PHE A 46 -9.71 14.20 1.43
C PHE A 46 -8.44 13.42 1.06
N LEU A 47 -8.58 12.15 0.64
CA LEU A 47 -7.47 11.29 0.22
C LEU A 47 -7.16 11.41 -1.29
N ILE A 48 -8.09 11.93 -2.09
CA ILE A 48 -7.92 12.11 -3.55
C ILE A 48 -6.63 12.89 -3.91
N PRO A 49 -6.29 14.02 -3.28
CA PRO A 49 -5.05 14.73 -3.61
C PRO A 49 -3.79 13.87 -3.34
N GLY A 50 -3.83 13.05 -2.29
CA GLY A 50 -2.76 12.11 -1.95
C GLY A 50 -2.60 11.00 -2.99
N LEU A 51 -3.69 10.56 -3.63
CA LEU A 51 -3.63 9.55 -4.69
C LEU A 51 -2.79 10.01 -5.88
N PHE A 52 -2.93 11.28 -6.29
CA PHE A 52 -2.09 11.87 -7.34
C PHE A 52 -0.63 11.95 -6.92
N ALA A 53 -0.36 12.43 -5.70
CA ALA A 53 0.99 12.47 -5.15
C ALA A 53 1.64 11.08 -5.14
N TYR A 54 0.89 10.06 -4.70
CA TYR A 54 1.35 8.68 -4.66
C TYR A 54 1.72 8.17 -6.06
N GLY A 55 0.90 8.45 -7.08
CA GLY A 55 1.20 8.10 -8.47
C GLY A 55 2.53 8.69 -8.96
N PHE A 56 2.77 9.98 -8.73
CA PHE A 56 4.04 10.60 -9.10
C PHE A 56 5.21 10.08 -8.25
N LEU A 57 4.98 9.88 -6.96
CA LEU A 57 5.96 9.37 -6.01
C LEU A 57 6.47 7.98 -6.44
N GLN A 58 5.59 7.05 -6.82
CA GLN A 58 5.98 5.71 -7.26
C GLN A 58 6.93 5.74 -8.48
N ASN A 59 6.72 6.67 -9.41
CA ASN A 59 7.60 6.85 -10.56
C ASN A 59 9.01 7.30 -10.13
N LEU A 60 9.11 8.28 -9.23
CA LEU A 60 10.39 8.75 -8.69
C LEU A 60 11.10 7.66 -7.87
N LEU A 61 10.36 6.92 -7.05
CA LEU A 61 10.90 5.78 -6.29
C LEU A 61 11.54 4.77 -7.26
N LYS A 62 10.82 4.36 -8.31
CA LYS A 62 11.34 3.39 -9.28
C LYS A 62 12.55 3.93 -10.05
N PHE A 63 12.53 5.20 -10.46
CA PHE A 63 13.65 5.85 -11.15
C PHE A 63 14.95 5.82 -10.34
N MET A 64 14.89 6.08 -9.03
CA MET A 64 16.08 6.06 -8.18
C MET A 64 16.48 4.64 -7.75
N GLN A 65 15.51 3.76 -7.53
CA GLN A 65 15.76 2.36 -7.19
C GLN A 65 16.55 1.64 -8.28
N THR A 66 16.19 1.79 -9.55
CA THR A 66 16.90 1.13 -10.67
C THR A 66 18.37 1.55 -10.74
N GLN A 67 18.67 2.79 -10.35
CA GLN A 67 20.02 3.37 -10.28
C GLN A 67 20.76 3.07 -8.97
N ARG A 68 20.16 2.29 -8.06
CA ARG A 68 20.71 1.91 -6.75
C ARG A 68 20.97 3.10 -5.81
N VAL A 69 20.26 4.22 -6.00
CA VAL A 69 20.33 5.40 -5.12
C VAL A 69 19.24 5.30 -4.04
N ILE A 70 19.59 4.70 -2.90
CA ILE A 70 18.59 4.31 -1.87
C ILE A 70 18.46 5.31 -0.72
N LEU A 71 19.53 6.05 -0.38
CA LEU A 71 19.52 6.96 0.77
C LEU A 71 18.38 8.00 0.75
N PRO A 72 18.07 8.67 -0.39
CA PRO A 72 16.93 9.60 -0.45
C PRO A 72 15.60 8.90 -0.22
N LEU A 73 15.45 7.65 -0.66
CA LEU A 73 14.24 6.85 -0.46
C LEU A 73 13.98 6.62 1.04
N VAL A 74 15.04 6.27 1.78
CA VAL A 74 14.96 6.07 3.24
C VAL A 74 14.56 7.38 3.94
N LEU A 75 15.22 8.49 3.58
CA LEU A 75 14.89 9.80 4.16
C LEU A 75 13.45 10.23 3.83
N SER A 76 12.98 9.97 2.61
CA SER A 76 11.60 10.23 2.17
C SER A 76 10.55 9.34 2.81
N SER A 77 10.96 8.31 3.54
CA SER A 77 10.08 7.48 4.37
C SER A 77 10.00 8.02 5.80
N ILE A 78 11.13 8.41 6.38
CA ILE A 78 11.22 8.84 7.79
C ILE A 78 10.67 10.25 8.01
N VAL A 79 11.11 11.22 7.19
CA VAL A 79 10.74 12.63 7.37
C VAL A 79 9.23 12.84 7.18
N PRO A 80 8.61 12.36 6.08
CA PRO A 80 7.18 12.56 5.86
C PRO A 80 6.34 11.75 6.84
N LEU A 81 6.79 10.59 7.33
CA LEU A 81 6.12 9.86 8.40
C LEU A 81 6.10 10.66 9.72
N SER A 82 7.22 11.30 10.07
CA SER A 82 7.30 12.12 11.28
C SER A 82 6.36 13.32 11.19
N ILE A 83 6.35 13.97 10.03
CA ILE A 83 5.44 15.09 9.72
C ILE A 83 3.98 14.60 9.72
N GLN A 84 3.71 13.40 9.17
CA GLN A 84 2.38 12.80 9.15
C GLN A 84 1.80 12.66 10.55
N VAL A 85 2.57 12.12 11.49
CA VAL A 85 2.14 11.92 12.88
C VAL A 85 1.79 13.26 13.52
N PHE A 86 2.67 14.27 13.36
CA PHE A 86 2.44 15.62 13.86
C PHE A 86 1.21 16.27 13.23
N LEU A 87 1.11 16.27 11.91
CA LEU A 87 -0.03 16.86 11.18
C LEU A 87 -1.34 16.16 11.51
N THR A 88 -1.34 14.83 11.65
CA THR A 88 -2.53 14.09 12.05
C THR A 88 -2.99 14.54 13.43
N TYR A 89 -2.09 14.65 14.41
CA TYR A 89 -2.44 15.14 15.73
C TYR A 89 -3.03 16.56 15.69
N VAL A 90 -2.35 17.49 15.00
CA VAL A 90 -2.80 18.89 14.89
C VAL A 90 -4.15 18.97 14.18
N LEU A 91 -4.30 18.35 13.01
CA LEU A 91 -5.52 18.46 12.21
C LEU A 91 -6.70 17.76 12.86
N VAL A 92 -6.49 16.64 13.55
CA VAL A 92 -7.57 15.90 14.21
C VAL A 92 -7.99 16.55 15.53
N GLN A 93 -7.03 16.97 16.37
CA GLN A 93 -7.33 17.42 17.74
C GLN A 93 -7.47 18.94 17.88
N LEU A 94 -6.69 19.72 17.11
CA LEU A 94 -6.59 21.18 17.28
C LEU A 94 -7.41 21.97 16.26
N THR A 95 -7.98 21.31 15.25
CA THR A 95 -8.79 21.97 14.21
C THR A 95 -10.20 21.41 14.15
N SER A 96 -11.10 22.13 13.48
CA SER A 96 -12.48 21.69 13.25
C SER A 96 -12.63 20.54 12.24
N LEU A 97 -11.52 20.06 11.64
CA LEU A 97 -11.56 18.96 10.66
C LEU A 97 -11.88 17.61 11.32
N GLY A 98 -11.54 17.42 12.59
CA GLY A 98 -11.75 16.16 13.30
C GLY A 98 -11.18 14.96 12.53
N PHE A 99 -11.96 13.90 12.36
CA PHE A 99 -11.50 12.68 11.68
C PHE A 99 -11.05 12.90 10.22
N ALA A 100 -11.59 13.91 9.53
CA ALA A 100 -11.18 14.26 8.16
C ALA A 100 -9.78 14.87 8.10
N GLY A 101 -9.22 15.27 9.25
CA GLY A 101 -7.83 15.71 9.38
C GLY A 101 -6.81 14.59 9.10
N ALA A 102 -7.14 13.33 9.41
CA ALA A 102 -6.26 12.19 9.18
C ALA A 102 -5.96 11.91 7.68
N PRO A 103 -6.97 11.77 6.79
CA PRO A 103 -6.71 11.56 5.36
C PRO A 103 -6.08 12.81 4.72
N LEU A 104 -6.40 14.01 5.21
CA LEU A 104 -5.76 15.23 4.73
C LEU A 104 -4.27 15.27 5.09
N ALA A 105 -3.92 14.94 6.33
CA ALA A 105 -2.52 14.79 6.75
C ALA A 105 -1.80 13.81 5.81
N ALA A 106 -2.40 12.64 5.56
CA ALA A 106 -1.82 11.60 4.70
C ALA A 106 -1.53 12.12 3.30
N SER A 107 -2.50 12.82 2.70
CA SER A 107 -2.34 13.48 1.41
C SER A 107 -1.19 14.50 1.41
N ILE A 108 -1.08 15.33 2.43
CA ILE A 108 0.01 16.33 2.56
C ILE A 108 1.36 15.63 2.67
N SER A 109 1.49 14.60 3.50
CA SER A 109 2.74 13.87 3.68
C SER A 109 3.21 13.18 2.40
N LEU A 110 2.29 12.63 1.60
CA LEU A 110 2.62 12.07 0.28
C LEU A 110 3.16 13.14 -0.68
N TRP A 111 2.58 14.34 -0.68
CA TRP A 111 3.12 15.47 -1.46
C TRP A 111 4.51 15.90 -0.97
N ILE A 112 4.74 15.91 0.34
CA ILE A 112 6.06 16.21 0.91
C ILE A 112 7.07 15.16 0.44
N SER A 113 6.75 13.86 0.49
CA SER A 113 7.60 12.80 -0.06
C SER A 113 7.91 13.03 -1.54
N PHE A 114 6.89 13.36 -2.35
CA PHE A 114 7.05 13.62 -3.77
C PHE A 114 7.99 14.81 -4.04
N PHE A 115 7.75 15.96 -3.40
CA PHE A 115 8.60 17.14 -3.59
C PHE A 115 10.02 16.92 -3.09
N MET A 116 10.19 16.26 -1.94
CA MET A 116 11.50 15.94 -1.39
C MET A 116 12.33 15.12 -2.39
N LEU A 117 11.74 14.08 -2.97
CA LEU A 117 12.42 13.25 -3.96
C LEU A 117 12.58 13.96 -5.30
N GLY A 118 11.58 14.74 -5.73
CA GLY A 118 11.65 15.53 -6.96
C GLY A 118 12.78 16.56 -6.92
N PHE A 119 12.91 17.30 -5.82
CA PHE A 119 14.04 18.21 -5.62
C PHE A 119 15.37 17.46 -5.58
N TYR A 120 15.43 16.30 -4.93
CA TYR A 120 16.65 15.49 -4.95
C TYR A 120 17.03 15.07 -6.39
N VAL A 121 16.07 14.66 -7.22
CA VAL A 121 16.32 14.31 -8.62
C VAL A 121 16.83 15.52 -9.42
N LEU A 122 16.24 16.69 -9.22
CA LEU A 122 16.60 17.90 -9.97
C LEU A 122 17.97 18.48 -9.61
N TYR A 123 18.39 18.38 -8.35
CA TYR A 123 19.62 19.03 -7.86
C TYR A 123 20.79 18.07 -7.64
N SER A 124 20.56 16.76 -7.58
CA SER A 124 21.63 15.79 -7.32
C SER A 124 22.53 15.57 -8.54
N GLU A 125 23.83 15.51 -8.29
CA GLU A 125 24.81 15.19 -9.34
C GLU A 125 24.67 13.76 -9.85
N ASN A 126 24.10 12.86 -9.04
CA ASN A 126 23.93 11.45 -9.37
C ASN A 126 23.05 11.21 -10.62
N PHE A 127 22.16 12.16 -10.96
CA PHE A 127 21.21 12.01 -12.06
C PHE A 127 21.50 12.90 -13.26
N LYS A 128 22.61 13.66 -13.27
CA LYS A 128 22.95 14.54 -14.39
C LYS A 128 23.04 13.81 -15.75
N ASN A 129 23.41 12.52 -15.73
CA ASN A 129 23.56 11.70 -16.93
C ASN A 129 22.31 10.88 -17.27
N THR A 130 21.29 10.85 -16.40
CA THR A 130 20.09 10.01 -16.58
C THR A 130 18.80 10.82 -16.60
N TRP A 131 18.82 12.07 -16.12
CA TRP A 131 17.72 13.01 -16.17
C TRP A 131 18.07 14.16 -17.11
N GLU A 132 17.57 14.09 -18.34
CA GLU A 132 17.72 15.14 -19.37
C GLU A 132 16.56 16.15 -19.37
N GLY A 133 15.64 16.04 -18.41
CA GLY A 133 14.44 16.86 -18.31
C GLY A 133 13.23 16.26 -19.02
N PHE A 134 12.18 17.06 -19.14
CA PHE A 134 10.93 16.62 -19.78
C PHE A 134 11.07 16.62 -21.30
N SER A 135 10.82 15.46 -21.91
CA SER A 135 10.83 15.26 -23.37
C SER A 135 9.50 14.66 -23.84
N SER A 136 9.08 15.01 -25.06
CA SER A 136 7.92 14.38 -25.69
C SER A 136 8.20 12.95 -26.15
N GLU A 137 9.46 12.54 -26.20
CA GLU A 137 9.88 11.18 -26.56
C GLU A 137 9.26 10.11 -25.64
N SER A 138 9.03 10.44 -24.37
CA SER A 138 8.37 9.53 -23.43
C SER A 138 6.95 9.14 -23.86
N PHE A 139 6.25 9.98 -24.64
CA PHE A 139 4.92 9.64 -25.16
C PHE A 139 4.96 8.54 -26.23
N ALA A 140 6.09 8.34 -26.92
CA ALA A 140 6.23 7.28 -27.92
C ALA A 140 6.14 5.88 -27.28
N TYR A 141 6.57 5.76 -26.02
CA TYR A 141 6.54 4.50 -25.26
C TYR A 141 5.27 4.31 -24.44
N LEU A 142 4.38 5.30 -24.42
CA LEU A 142 3.21 5.32 -23.54
C LEU A 142 2.33 4.08 -23.71
N TYR A 143 2.02 3.71 -24.96
CA TYR A 143 1.16 2.54 -25.22
C TYR A 143 1.78 1.23 -24.70
N THR A 144 3.07 1.00 -24.99
CA THR A 144 3.79 -0.20 -24.55
C THR A 144 3.86 -0.26 -23.03
N THR A 145 4.21 0.86 -22.39
CA THR A 145 4.28 0.95 -20.92
C THR A 145 2.90 0.77 -20.29
N MET A 146 1.84 1.35 -20.86
CA MET A 146 0.47 1.18 -20.38
C MET A 146 0.00 -0.26 -20.46
N LYS A 147 0.32 -0.98 -21.55
CA LYS A 147 -0.06 -2.38 -21.70
C LYS A 147 0.56 -3.25 -20.60
N LEU A 148 1.85 -3.05 -20.32
CA LEU A 148 2.57 -3.74 -19.24
C LEU A 148 2.01 -3.34 -17.86
N ALA A 149 1.86 -2.03 -17.62
CA ALA A 149 1.35 -1.49 -16.37
C ALA A 149 -0.08 -1.98 -16.08
N LEU A 150 -0.95 -2.08 -17.09
CA LEU A 150 -2.31 -2.58 -16.93
C LEU A 150 -2.32 -4.05 -16.52
N THR A 151 -1.46 -4.89 -17.12
CA THR A 151 -1.35 -6.29 -16.71
C THR A 151 -0.84 -6.44 -15.28
N SER A 152 0.18 -5.66 -14.88
CA SER A 152 0.69 -5.66 -13.51
C SER A 152 -0.34 -5.12 -12.52
N ALA A 153 -1.03 -4.04 -12.86
CA ALA A 153 -2.08 -3.47 -12.03
C ALA A 153 -3.24 -4.46 -11.85
N ALA A 154 -3.66 -5.16 -12.91
CA ALA A 154 -4.72 -6.15 -12.83
C ALA A 154 -4.35 -7.31 -11.89
N MET A 155 -3.12 -7.83 -11.96
CA MET A 155 -2.65 -8.88 -11.05
C MET A 155 -2.74 -8.44 -9.59
N VAL A 156 -2.18 -7.26 -9.27
CA VAL A 156 -2.21 -6.71 -7.91
C VAL A 156 -3.64 -6.41 -7.46
N CYS A 157 -4.47 -5.75 -8.28
CA CYS A 157 -5.84 -5.45 -7.92
C CYS A 157 -6.68 -6.70 -7.64
N MET A 158 -6.51 -7.77 -8.41
CA MET A 158 -7.23 -9.03 -8.18
C MET A 158 -6.85 -9.67 -6.83
N GLU A 159 -5.59 -9.59 -6.43
CA GLU A 159 -5.09 -10.05 -5.14
C GLU A 159 -5.72 -9.23 -3.99
N TYR A 160 -5.65 -7.90 -4.05
CA TYR A 160 -6.27 -7.05 -3.02
C TYR A 160 -7.79 -7.20 -2.96
N TRP A 161 -8.48 -7.32 -4.10
CA TRP A 161 -9.91 -7.57 -4.12
C TRP A 161 -10.27 -8.93 -3.54
N ALA A 162 -9.44 -9.96 -3.71
CA ALA A 162 -9.64 -11.26 -3.07
C ALA A 162 -9.56 -11.14 -1.55
N PHE A 163 -8.62 -10.36 -0.99
CA PHE A 163 -8.56 -10.08 0.44
C PHE A 163 -9.80 -9.35 0.96
N GLU A 164 -10.29 -8.33 0.25
CA GLU A 164 -11.53 -7.64 0.62
C GLU A 164 -12.74 -8.57 0.59
N LEU A 165 -12.83 -9.45 -0.41
CA LEU A 165 -13.86 -10.48 -0.48
C LEU A 165 -13.77 -11.46 0.70
N LEU A 166 -12.56 -11.86 1.12
CA LEU A 166 -12.38 -12.72 2.30
C LEU A 166 -12.88 -12.04 3.58
N VAL A 167 -12.61 -10.74 3.77
CA VAL A 167 -13.15 -9.97 4.91
C VAL A 167 -14.68 -9.92 4.86
N LEU A 168 -15.27 -9.65 3.70
CA LEU A 168 -16.72 -9.63 3.53
C LEU A 168 -17.35 -11.00 3.82
N LEU A 169 -16.74 -12.08 3.35
CA LEU A 169 -17.17 -13.45 3.64
C LEU A 169 -17.04 -13.79 5.14
N ALA A 170 -16.02 -13.25 5.82
CA ALA A 170 -15.88 -13.40 7.26
C ALA A 170 -17.03 -12.73 8.03
N GLY A 171 -17.49 -11.57 7.54
CA GLY A 171 -18.59 -10.80 8.12
C GLY A 171 -19.97 -11.47 8.02
N ILE A 172 -20.19 -12.42 7.11
CA ILE A 172 -21.46 -13.12 6.94
C ILE A 172 -21.52 -14.48 7.65
N MET A 173 -20.43 -14.93 8.28
CA MET A 173 -20.40 -16.22 8.97
C MET A 173 -21.18 -16.18 10.30
N PRO A 174 -21.66 -17.35 10.82
CA PRO A 174 -22.49 -17.40 12.03
C PRO A 174 -21.86 -16.80 13.29
N ASN A 175 -20.52 -16.72 13.35
CA ASN A 175 -19.77 -16.07 14.43
C ASN A 175 -18.93 -14.91 13.86
N SER A 176 -19.59 -14.00 13.16
CA SER A 176 -18.97 -12.95 12.34
C SER A 176 -18.03 -12.04 13.13
N GLU A 177 -18.33 -11.71 14.40
CA GLU A 177 -17.46 -10.89 15.23
C GLU A 177 -16.09 -11.56 15.47
N ILE A 178 -16.10 -12.82 15.90
CA ILE A 178 -14.86 -13.57 16.14
C ILE A 178 -14.15 -13.84 14.82
N THR A 179 -14.87 -14.28 13.79
CA THR A 179 -14.21 -14.68 12.54
C THR A 179 -13.65 -13.48 11.78
N THR A 180 -14.37 -12.36 11.73
CA THR A 180 -13.86 -11.12 11.11
C THR A 180 -12.64 -10.61 11.87
N SER A 181 -12.64 -10.68 13.21
CA SER A 181 -11.48 -10.29 14.01
C SER A 181 -10.27 -11.18 13.72
N LEU A 182 -10.46 -12.51 13.66
CA LEU A 182 -9.39 -13.46 13.33
C LEU A 182 -8.81 -13.20 11.93
N ILE A 183 -9.67 -13.05 10.92
CA ILE A 183 -9.25 -12.75 9.55
C ILE A 183 -8.54 -11.39 9.49
N GLY A 184 -9.04 -10.39 10.21
CA GLY A 184 -8.39 -9.07 10.32
C GLY A 184 -6.97 -9.16 10.88
N ILE A 185 -6.75 -9.94 11.95
CA ILE A 185 -5.41 -10.16 12.50
C ILE A 185 -4.53 -10.89 11.47
N CYS A 186 -5.04 -11.94 10.81
CA CYS A 186 -4.30 -12.65 9.77
C CYS A 186 -3.85 -11.72 8.64
N LEU A 187 -4.78 -10.95 8.06
CA LEU A 187 -4.49 -10.04 6.95
C LEU A 187 -3.53 -8.92 7.34
N ASN A 188 -3.63 -8.36 8.55
CA ASN A 188 -2.66 -7.37 9.03
C ASN A 188 -1.27 -7.98 9.21
N THR A 189 -1.20 -9.22 9.70
CA THR A 189 0.07 -9.93 9.87
C THR A 189 0.72 -10.25 8.52
N GLU A 190 -0.10 -10.71 7.57
CA GLU A 190 0.29 -10.97 6.18
C GLU A 190 0.77 -9.68 5.51
N ALA A 191 0.05 -8.57 5.65
CA ALA A 191 0.46 -7.27 5.12
C ALA A 191 1.84 -6.83 5.66
N ILE A 192 2.12 -7.04 6.95
CA ILE A 192 3.44 -6.71 7.54
C ILE A 192 4.53 -7.59 6.93
N ALA A 193 4.30 -8.89 6.81
CA ALA A 193 5.26 -9.81 6.20
C ALA A 193 5.48 -9.49 4.71
N PHE A 194 4.41 -9.15 4.00
CA PHE A 194 4.42 -8.78 2.59
C PHE A 194 5.23 -7.51 2.31
N MET A 195 5.24 -6.52 3.22
CA MET A 195 6.10 -5.33 3.07
C MET A 195 7.59 -5.68 3.05
N ILE A 196 8.00 -6.70 3.81
CA ILE A 196 9.38 -7.21 3.77
C ILE A 196 9.65 -7.91 2.44
N ALA A 197 8.70 -8.72 1.95
CA ALA A 197 8.79 -9.38 0.65
C ALA A 197 8.94 -8.36 -0.49
N ILE A 198 8.13 -7.30 -0.53
CA ILE A 198 8.23 -6.21 -1.52
C ILE A 198 9.64 -5.60 -1.52
N GLY A 199 10.20 -5.31 -0.34
CA GLY A 199 11.54 -4.73 -0.23
C GLY A 199 12.66 -5.63 -0.78
N LEU A 200 12.58 -6.94 -0.50
CA LEU A 200 13.48 -7.95 -1.06
C LEU A 200 13.31 -8.06 -2.58
N ASN A 201 12.07 -8.14 -3.07
CA ASN A 201 11.76 -8.24 -4.50
C ASN A 201 12.25 -7.01 -5.27
N ALA A 202 12.06 -5.80 -4.74
CA ALA A 202 12.54 -4.58 -5.37
C ALA A 202 14.07 -4.55 -5.48
N SER A 203 14.77 -5.02 -4.43
CA SER A 203 16.23 -5.11 -4.39
C SER A 203 16.75 -6.17 -5.38
N ALA A 204 16.11 -7.33 -5.41
CA ALA A 204 16.45 -8.43 -6.28
C ALA A 204 16.19 -8.11 -7.75
N SER A 205 15.02 -7.56 -8.08
CA SER A 205 14.67 -7.06 -9.42
C SER A 205 15.69 -6.03 -9.90
N THR A 206 15.99 -5.02 -9.08
CA THR A 206 17.01 -4.02 -9.40
C THR A 206 18.38 -4.66 -9.67
N ARG A 207 18.78 -5.65 -8.88
CA ARG A 207 20.08 -6.30 -9.05
C ARG A 207 20.11 -7.16 -10.31
N VAL A 208 19.12 -8.02 -10.50
CA VAL A 208 19.02 -8.93 -11.65
C VAL A 208 18.95 -8.15 -12.95
N SER A 209 18.07 -7.14 -13.05
CA SER A 209 17.94 -6.32 -14.27
C SER A 209 19.24 -5.59 -14.61
N ASN A 210 19.94 -5.05 -13.60
CA ASN A 210 21.22 -4.37 -13.83
C ASN A 210 22.35 -5.31 -14.25
N GLU A 211 22.46 -6.51 -13.65
CA GLU A 211 23.50 -7.47 -14.05
C GLU A 211 23.22 -8.07 -15.43
N LEU A 212 21.95 -8.32 -15.78
CA LEU A 212 21.55 -8.74 -17.12
C LEU A 212 21.82 -7.65 -18.16
N GLY A 213 21.45 -6.40 -17.87
CA GLY A 213 21.75 -5.25 -18.73
C GLY A 213 23.25 -5.01 -18.94
N ALA A 214 24.08 -5.42 -17.98
CA ALA A 214 25.54 -5.38 -18.10
C ALA A 214 26.14 -6.62 -18.79
N GLY A 215 25.33 -7.54 -19.31
CA GLY A 215 25.78 -8.77 -19.97
C GLY A 215 26.40 -9.80 -19.04
N LYS A 216 26.04 -9.79 -17.74
CA LYS A 216 26.62 -10.66 -16.68
C LYS A 216 25.59 -11.65 -16.12
N PRO A 217 25.15 -12.66 -16.90
CA PRO A 217 24.12 -13.60 -16.48
C PRO A 217 24.48 -14.41 -15.24
N GLU A 218 25.76 -14.74 -15.04
CA GLU A 218 26.19 -15.48 -13.83
C GLU A 218 26.02 -14.66 -12.55
N ARG A 219 26.23 -13.34 -12.60
CA ARG A 219 25.97 -12.46 -11.46
C ARG A 219 24.47 -12.27 -11.21
N ALA A 220 23.65 -12.29 -12.27
CA ALA A 220 22.20 -12.29 -12.13
C ALA A 220 21.72 -13.57 -11.42
N LYS A 221 22.23 -14.75 -11.80
CA LYS A 221 21.93 -16.02 -11.10
C LYS A 221 22.32 -15.98 -9.63
N GLN A 222 23.50 -15.43 -9.31
CA GLN A 222 23.93 -15.25 -7.91
C GLN A 222 22.99 -14.32 -7.14
N ALA A 223 22.52 -13.23 -7.75
CA ALA A 223 21.56 -12.34 -7.11
C ALA A 223 20.23 -13.03 -6.78
N VAL A 224 19.71 -13.86 -7.69
CA VAL A 224 18.53 -14.69 -7.45
C VAL A 224 18.78 -15.68 -6.30
N ALA A 225 19.91 -16.37 -6.30
CA ALA A 225 20.25 -17.35 -5.26
C ALA A 225 20.34 -16.70 -3.86
N VAL A 226 21.00 -15.55 -3.73
CA VAL A 226 21.08 -14.81 -2.46
C VAL A 226 19.70 -14.34 -2.01
N THR A 227 18.88 -13.83 -2.94
CA THR A 227 17.51 -13.41 -2.63
C THR A 227 16.68 -14.56 -2.10
N PHE A 228 16.76 -15.73 -2.74
CA PHE A 228 16.08 -16.94 -2.29
C PHE A 228 16.49 -17.36 -0.88
N MET A 229 17.79 -17.33 -0.57
CA MET A 229 18.29 -17.62 0.79
C MET A 229 17.75 -16.64 1.83
N LEU A 230 17.70 -15.34 1.50
CA LEU A 230 17.13 -14.32 2.39
C LEU A 230 15.63 -14.53 2.60
N CYS A 231 14.88 -14.87 1.55
CA CYS A 231 13.46 -15.19 1.68
C CYS A 231 13.23 -16.39 2.60
N VAL A 232 13.96 -17.49 2.43
CA VAL A 232 13.87 -18.66 3.33
C VAL A 232 14.19 -18.28 4.78
N LEU A 233 15.20 -17.43 5.01
CA LEU A 233 15.55 -16.95 6.34
C LEU A 233 14.43 -16.10 6.96
N VAL A 234 13.83 -15.19 6.21
CA VAL A 234 12.73 -14.34 6.71
C VAL A 234 11.47 -15.16 6.95
N ILE A 235 11.10 -16.08 6.05
CA ILE A 235 9.95 -16.97 6.21
C ILE A 235 10.14 -17.83 7.46
N SER A 236 11.31 -18.45 7.64
CA SER A 236 11.57 -19.30 8.81
C SER A 236 11.56 -18.50 10.13
N ALA A 237 12.13 -17.30 10.13
CA ALA A 237 12.06 -16.41 11.29
C ALA A 237 10.62 -16.00 11.62
N THR A 238 9.84 -15.61 10.60
CA THR A 238 8.42 -15.21 10.77
C THR A 238 7.58 -16.38 11.27
N ALA A 239 7.78 -17.58 10.72
CA ALA A 239 7.12 -18.80 11.15
C ALA A 239 7.43 -19.13 12.61
N LEU A 240 8.70 -19.03 13.02
CA LEU A 240 9.11 -19.28 14.39
C LEU A 240 8.48 -18.27 15.36
N CYS A 241 8.49 -16.99 15.00
CA CYS A 241 7.85 -15.92 15.78
C CYS A 241 6.35 -16.16 15.94
N LEU A 242 5.65 -16.58 14.88
CA LEU A 242 4.23 -16.88 14.93
C LEU A 242 3.93 -18.14 15.76
N ILE A 243 4.65 -19.24 15.55
CA ILE A 243 4.39 -20.49 16.28
C ILE A 243 4.55 -20.28 17.79
N ILE A 244 5.64 -19.61 18.22
CA ILE A 244 5.93 -19.40 19.64
C ILE A 244 5.12 -18.23 20.22
N GLY A 245 4.95 -17.16 19.45
CA GLY A 245 4.45 -15.87 19.93
C GLY A 245 3.01 -15.52 19.55
N HIS A 246 2.25 -16.41 18.89
CA HIS A 246 0.91 -16.09 18.37
C HIS A 246 -0.04 -15.46 19.40
N ASN A 247 0.01 -15.88 20.66
CA ASN A 247 -0.85 -15.31 21.71
C ASN A 247 -0.49 -13.87 22.05
N VAL A 248 0.82 -13.57 22.16
CA VAL A 248 1.31 -12.21 22.40
C VAL A 248 0.97 -11.32 21.21
N TRP A 249 1.19 -11.84 19.99
CA TRP A 249 0.88 -11.14 18.76
C TRP A 249 -0.61 -10.81 18.65
N ALA A 250 -1.50 -11.79 18.81
CA ALA A 250 -2.95 -11.57 18.78
C ALA A 250 -3.43 -10.61 19.88
N GLY A 251 -2.80 -10.64 21.05
CA GLY A 251 -3.08 -9.72 22.15
C GLY A 251 -2.77 -8.25 21.85
N LEU A 252 -1.96 -7.95 20.83
CA LEU A 252 -1.75 -6.57 20.36
C LEU A 252 -2.96 -6.02 19.58
N PHE A 253 -3.83 -6.90 19.07
CA PHE A 253 -4.97 -6.53 18.23
C PHE A 253 -6.31 -6.65 18.95
N SER A 254 -6.42 -7.54 19.95
CA SER A 254 -7.70 -7.82 20.62
C SER A 254 -7.51 -8.17 22.09
N ASP A 255 -8.38 -7.63 22.94
CA ASP A 255 -8.49 -8.00 24.36
C ASP A 255 -9.32 -9.28 24.58
N SER A 256 -9.94 -9.83 23.54
CA SER A 256 -10.79 -11.02 23.64
C SER A 256 -9.97 -12.29 23.74
N SER A 257 -10.01 -12.95 24.91
CA SER A 257 -9.35 -14.23 25.15
C SER A 257 -9.79 -15.33 24.18
N VAL A 258 -11.04 -15.27 23.69
CA VAL A 258 -11.57 -16.20 22.69
C VAL A 258 -10.92 -15.98 21.33
N VAL A 259 -10.67 -14.73 20.92
CA VAL A 259 -9.99 -14.41 19.66
C VAL A 259 -8.52 -14.81 19.75
N ILE A 260 -7.84 -14.45 20.84
CA ILE A 260 -6.42 -14.78 21.07
C ILE A 260 -6.20 -16.30 21.03
N SER A 261 -6.98 -17.07 21.80
CA SER A 261 -6.85 -18.53 21.84
C SER A 261 -7.13 -19.20 20.50
N LYS A 262 -8.10 -18.69 19.72
CA LYS A 262 -8.42 -19.21 18.40
C LYS A 262 -7.39 -18.84 17.33
N PHE A 263 -6.70 -17.71 17.46
CA PHE A 263 -5.70 -17.28 16.48
C PHE A 263 -4.56 -18.30 16.31
N GLY A 264 -4.18 -19.01 17.38
CA GLY A 264 -3.17 -20.08 17.29
C GLY A 264 -3.50 -21.18 16.27
N SER A 265 -4.79 -21.44 16.02
CA SER A 265 -5.22 -22.40 14.99
C SER A 265 -5.04 -21.89 13.55
N MET A 266 -4.92 -20.58 13.37
CA MET A 266 -4.72 -19.93 12.07
C MET A 266 -3.23 -19.78 11.71
N ALA A 267 -2.34 -19.78 12.70
CA ALA A 267 -0.91 -19.55 12.50
C ALA A 267 -0.26 -20.46 11.44
N PRO A 268 -0.55 -21.79 11.35
CA PRO A 268 0.04 -22.63 10.30
C PRO A 268 -0.40 -22.22 8.89
N PHE A 269 -1.68 -21.87 8.71
CA PHE A 269 -2.20 -21.42 7.42
C PHE A 269 -1.60 -20.07 7.02
N LEU A 270 -1.43 -19.16 7.99
CA LEU A 270 -0.81 -17.86 7.77
C LEU A 270 0.67 -18.00 7.35
N VAL A 271 1.41 -18.91 7.98
CA VAL A 271 2.81 -19.20 7.59
C VAL A 271 2.88 -19.73 6.17
N ILE A 272 1.95 -20.61 5.78
CA ILE A 272 1.86 -21.12 4.41
C ILE A 272 1.55 -19.97 3.43
N SER A 273 0.62 -19.07 3.77
CA SER A 273 0.29 -17.90 2.94
C SER A 273 1.51 -17.00 2.73
N ILE A 274 2.18 -16.61 3.82
CA ILE A 274 3.40 -15.80 3.77
C ILE A 274 4.48 -16.48 2.94
N MET A 275 4.62 -17.81 3.04
CA MET A 275 5.58 -18.55 2.22
C MET A 275 5.26 -18.41 0.72
N PHE A 276 3.99 -18.51 0.32
CA PHE A 276 3.58 -18.31 -1.07
C PHE A 276 3.85 -16.87 -1.55
N ASP A 277 3.55 -15.86 -0.74
CA ASP A 277 3.79 -14.45 -1.08
C ASP A 277 5.28 -14.17 -1.37
N PHE A 278 6.16 -14.68 -0.51
CA PHE A 278 7.60 -14.52 -0.68
C PHE A 278 8.10 -15.25 -1.93
N PHE A 279 7.56 -16.43 -2.26
CA PHE A 279 7.95 -17.15 -3.47
C PHE A 279 7.41 -16.50 -4.74
N GLN A 280 6.13 -16.09 -4.76
CA GLN A 280 5.51 -15.33 -5.85
C GLN A 280 6.36 -14.10 -6.18
N GLY A 281 6.79 -13.38 -5.15
CA GLY A 281 7.70 -12.25 -5.26
C GLY A 281 8.98 -12.50 -6.07
N ILE A 282 9.62 -13.65 -5.88
CA ILE A 282 10.86 -14.02 -6.58
C ILE A 282 10.58 -14.34 -8.06
N PHE A 283 9.47 -15.01 -8.36
CA PHE A 283 9.14 -15.43 -9.72
C PHE A 283 8.61 -14.29 -10.60
N HIS A 284 8.27 -13.14 -10.01
CA HIS A 284 7.90 -11.92 -10.74
C HIS A 284 9.11 -11.02 -11.11
N ILE A 285 10.34 -11.43 -10.81
CA ILE A 285 11.60 -10.72 -11.14
C ILE A 285 12.09 -11.10 -12.55
#